data_AF-A0A7S3GU68-F1
#
_entry.id   AF-A0A7S3GU68-F1
#
_cell.length_a   1.000
_cell.length_b   1.000
_cell.length_c   1.000
_cell.angle_alpha   90.00
_cell.angle_beta   90.00
_cell.angle_gamma   90.00
#
_symmetry.space_group_name_H-M   'P 1'
#
loop_
_entity.id
_entity.type
_entity.pdbx_description
1 polymer ?
#
loop_
_entity_poly.entity_id
_entity_poly.type
_entity_poly.pdbx_seq_one_letter_code
_entity_poly.pdbx_strand_id
1 'polypeptide(L)'
;YSCDDLVATFSEGVLVGYRWNDAKKQPAAYPFGFGLTYTNFEFSNFRSECADGRATVSLTVANSGALSGAAVPQLYVGFASLRPALRQLRGFQKVQVAA
;
A
#
# COMPACT_ATOMS: atom_id res chain seq x y z
N TYR A 1 41.91 -4.88 -8.28
CA TYR A 1 40.56 -5.14 -7.73
C TYR A 1 40.15 -6.51 -8.20
N SER A 2 39.81 -7.44 -7.29
CA SER A 2 39.30 -8.74 -7.71
C SER A 2 37.88 -8.54 -8.24
N CYS A 3 37.48 -9.28 -9.26
CA CYS A 3 36.08 -9.26 -9.72
C CYS A 3 35.09 -9.70 -8.63
N ASP A 4 35.57 -10.39 -7.59
CA ASP A 4 34.78 -10.77 -6.41
C ASP A 4 34.32 -9.55 -5.59
N ASP A 5 35.07 -8.44 -5.61
CA ASP A 5 34.71 -7.19 -4.92
C ASP A 5 33.60 -6.41 -5.65
N LEU A 6 33.17 -6.88 -6.83
CA LEU A 6 32.14 -6.26 -7.65
C LEU A 6 30.79 -7.01 -7.58
N VAL A 7 30.67 -8.03 -6.72
CA VAL A 7 29.46 -8.84 -6.58
C VAL A 7 28.59 -8.30 -5.45
N ALA A 8 27.36 -7.90 -5.77
CA ALA A 8 26.34 -7.52 -4.81
C ALA A 8 25.32 -8.65 -4.62
N THR A 9 25.15 -9.12 -3.38
CA THR A 9 24.20 -10.18 -3.02
C THR A 9 22.97 -9.59 -2.33
N PHE A 10 21.80 -9.74 -2.95
CA PHE A 10 20.50 -9.26 -2.43
C PHE A 10 19.89 -10.28 -1.46
N SER A 11 20.52 -10.42 -0.30
CA SER A 11 20.14 -11.40 0.74
C SER A 11 18.75 -11.16 1.37
N GLU A 12 18.21 -9.95 1.23
CA GLU A 12 16.89 -9.56 1.73
C GLU A 12 15.71 -10.14 0.93
N GLY A 13 15.97 -10.65 -0.28
CA GLY A 13 14.95 -11.24 -1.14
C GLY A 13 13.77 -10.31 -1.40
N VAL A 14 12.55 -10.77 -1.07
CA VAL A 14 11.32 -9.97 -1.26
C VAL A 14 11.11 -8.89 -0.19
N LEU A 15 11.89 -8.91 0.89
CA LEU A 15 11.80 -7.95 2.00
C LEU A 15 12.58 -6.68 1.69
N VAL A 16 12.07 -5.90 0.73
CA VAL A 16 12.62 -4.60 0.36
C VAL A 16 11.62 -3.49 0.74
N GLY A 17 12.14 -2.39 1.30
CA GLY A 17 11.34 -1.22 1.65
C GLY A 17 10.26 -1.52 2.69
N TYR A 18 9.01 -1.11 2.42
CA TYR A 18 7.90 -1.27 3.38
C TYR A 18 7.65 -2.73 3.75
N ARG A 19 7.93 -3.69 2.86
CA ARG A 19 7.77 -5.12 3.17
C ARG A 19 8.72 -5.57 4.28
N TRP A 20 9.94 -5.02 4.29
CA TRP A 20 10.90 -5.27 5.35
C TRP A 20 10.43 -4.64 6.66
N ASN A 21 10.03 -3.36 6.62
CA ASN A 21 9.55 -2.63 7.79
C ASN A 21 8.34 -3.33 8.43
N ASP A 22 7.36 -3.71 7.62
CA ASP A 22 6.18 -4.48 8.06
C ASP A 22 6.58 -5.82 8.67
N ALA A 23 7.43 -6.61 7.98
CA ALA A 23 7.82 -7.95 8.43
C ALA A 23 8.70 -7.95 9.69
N LYS A 24 9.56 -6.93 9.85
CA LYS A 24 10.47 -6.77 10.99
C LYS A 24 9.90 -5.90 12.12
N LYS A 25 8.68 -5.36 11.94
CA LYS A 25 8.07 -4.38 12.84
C LYS A 25 8.96 -3.16 13.10
N GLN A 26 9.71 -2.75 12.08
CA GLN A 26 10.57 -1.57 12.17
C GLN A 26 9.72 -0.31 11.96
N PRO A 27 9.74 0.65 12.91
CA PRO A 27 9.06 1.91 12.72
C PRO A 27 9.71 2.73 11.59
N ALA A 28 8.88 3.25 10.69
CA ALA A 28 9.30 4.21 9.68
C ALA A 28 8.94 5.63 10.15
N ALA A 29 9.81 6.61 9.94
CA ALA A 29 9.49 8.02 10.19
C ALA A 29 8.26 8.46 9.37
N TYR A 30 8.20 8.02 8.11
CA TYR A 30 7.05 8.14 7.23
C TYR A 30 6.87 6.83 6.47
N PRO A 31 5.76 6.09 6.67
CA PRO A 31 5.55 4.82 6.01
C PRO A 31 5.26 5.02 4.51
N PHE A 32 5.52 3.97 3.73
CA PHE A 32 5.18 3.96 2.31
C PHE A 32 3.69 4.24 2.10
N GLY A 33 3.38 5.11 1.14
CA GLY A 33 2.00 5.51 0.84
C GLY A 33 1.40 6.54 1.80
N PHE A 34 2.16 7.03 2.78
CA PHE A 34 1.72 8.10 3.68
C PHE A 34 1.71 9.47 2.98
N GLY A 35 0.69 10.27 3.27
CA GLY A 35 0.58 11.65 2.82
C GLY A 35 -0.54 12.37 3.56
N LEU A 36 -0.26 13.59 4.01
CA LEU A 36 -1.26 14.48 4.60
C LEU A 36 -1.97 15.28 3.50
N THR A 37 -3.16 15.76 3.82
CA THR A 37 -3.96 16.64 2.95
C THR A 37 -4.62 17.74 3.80
N TYR A 38 -5.11 18.80 3.15
CA TYR A 38 -5.78 19.92 3.81
C TYR A 38 -7.28 19.69 4.07
N THR A 39 -7.82 18.51 3.70
CA THR A 39 -9.19 18.10 4.01
C THR A 39 -9.20 16.70 4.65
N ASN A 40 -10.34 16.26 5.14
CA ASN A 40 -10.51 14.93 5.73
C ASN A 40 -11.27 14.01 4.78
N PHE A 41 -10.87 12.75 4.71
CA PHE A 41 -11.56 11.73 3.91
C PHE A 41 -12.01 10.57 4.79
N GLU A 42 -13.20 10.08 4.52
CA GLU A 42 -13.77 8.90 5.14
C GLU A 42 -13.96 7.80 4.11
N PHE A 43 -13.57 6.59 4.50
CA PHE A 43 -13.74 5.38 3.69
C PHE A 43 -14.81 4.50 4.31
N SER A 44 -15.79 4.10 3.50
CA SER A 44 -16.91 3.27 3.95
C SER A 44 -17.33 2.28 2.87
N ASN A 45 -18.29 1.41 3.19
CA ASN A 45 -18.88 0.46 2.25
C ASN A 45 -17.85 -0.40 1.50
N PHE A 46 -16.80 -0.88 2.20
CA PHE A 46 -15.83 -1.79 1.60
C PHE A 46 -16.53 -3.09 1.19
N ARG A 47 -16.38 -3.46 -0.08
CA ARG A 47 -16.90 -4.70 -0.66
C ARG A 47 -15.82 -5.37 -1.49
N SER A 48 -15.88 -6.69 -1.51
CA SER A 48 -15.03 -7.52 -2.34
C SER A 48 -15.86 -8.62 -2.97
N GLU A 49 -15.79 -8.74 -4.28
CA GLU A 49 -16.46 -9.77 -5.07
C GLU A 49 -15.41 -10.55 -5.84
N CYS A 50 -15.51 -11.88 -5.82
CA CYS A 50 -14.60 -12.76 -6.54
C CYS A 50 -15.38 -13.54 -7.59
N ALA A 51 -15.00 -13.38 -8.86
CA ALA A 51 -15.56 -14.12 -9.99
C ALA A 51 -14.43 -14.48 -10.95
N ASP A 52 -14.45 -15.69 -11.51
CA ASP A 52 -13.50 -16.17 -12.52
C ASP A 52 -12.01 -15.96 -12.17
N GLY A 53 -11.67 -16.17 -10.89
CA GLY A 53 -10.30 -15.99 -10.39
C GLY A 53 -9.84 -14.53 -10.29
N ARG A 54 -10.75 -13.56 -10.43
CA ARG A 54 -10.49 -12.13 -10.26
C ARG A 54 -11.26 -11.60 -9.06
N ALA A 55 -10.59 -10.77 -8.27
CA ALA A 55 -11.21 -10.04 -7.17
C ALA A 55 -11.44 -8.58 -7.60
N THR A 56 -12.69 -8.14 -7.53
CA THR A 56 -13.07 -6.74 -7.64
C THR A 56 -13.30 -6.20 -6.25
N VAL A 57 -12.61 -5.12 -5.90
CA VAL A 57 -12.74 -4.45 -4.60
C VAL A 57 -13.28 -3.05 -4.84
N SER A 58 -14.31 -2.68 -4.09
CA SER A 58 -14.90 -1.35 -4.12
C SER A 58 -15.03 -0.78 -2.72
N LEU A 59 -14.96 0.54 -2.61
CA LEU A 59 -15.18 1.29 -1.38
C LEU A 59 -15.72 2.67 -1.75
N THR A 60 -16.46 3.29 -0.84
CA THR A 60 -16.91 4.67 -0.97
C THR A 60 -15.87 5.60 -0.36
N VAL A 61 -15.52 6.66 -1.08
CA VAL A 61 -14.68 7.76 -0.58
C VAL A 61 -15.54 9.00 -0.44
N ALA A 62 -15.65 9.51 0.79
CA ALA A 62 -16.32 10.76 1.08
C ALA A 62 -15.31 11.80 1.56
N ASN A 63 -15.47 13.05 1.14
CA ASN A 63 -14.78 14.19 1.73
C ASN A 63 -15.63 14.70 2.89
N SER A 64 -15.06 14.72 4.10
CA SER A 64 -15.73 15.22 5.30
C SER A 64 -15.16 16.57 5.79
N GLY A 65 -14.27 17.18 5.01
CA GLY A 65 -13.74 18.52 5.30
C GLY A 65 -14.25 19.61 4.36
N ALA A 66 -13.84 20.85 4.63
CA ALA A 66 -14.37 22.03 3.94
C ALA A 66 -13.67 22.38 2.61
N LEU A 67 -12.63 21.63 2.22
CA LEU A 67 -11.83 21.89 1.02
C LEU A 67 -11.89 20.70 0.07
N SER A 68 -12.06 20.98 -1.23
CA SER A 68 -11.90 19.96 -2.27
C SER A 68 -10.49 19.39 -2.25
N GLY A 69 -10.34 18.09 -2.49
CA GLY A 69 -9.02 17.46 -2.49
C GLY A 69 -8.98 16.10 -3.18
N ALA A 70 -7.78 15.55 -3.26
CA ALA A 70 -7.54 14.23 -3.83
C ALA A 70 -7.29 13.19 -2.73
N ALA A 71 -8.08 12.13 -2.72
CA ALA A 71 -7.82 10.95 -1.89
C ALA A 71 -7.09 9.88 -2.71
N VAL A 72 -6.24 9.08 -2.05
CA VAL A 72 -5.55 7.93 -2.66
C VAL A 72 -5.77 6.68 -1.79
N PRO A 73 -6.95 6.05 -1.84
CA PRO A 73 -7.17 4.73 -1.24
C PRO A 73 -6.18 3.69 -1.82
N GLN A 74 -5.59 2.87 -0.95
CA GLN A 74 -4.59 1.87 -1.28
C GLN A 74 -5.03 0.49 -0.76
N LEU A 75 -5.09 -0.49 -1.66
CA LEU A 75 -5.44 -1.88 -1.36
C LEU A 75 -4.17 -2.71 -1.14
N TYR A 76 -4.00 -3.19 0.08
CA TYR A 76 -2.96 -4.14 0.46
C TYR A 76 -3.57 -5.52 0.69
N VAL A 77 -3.00 -6.56 0.08
CA VAL A 77 -3.45 -7.95 0.28
C VAL A 77 -2.37 -8.78 0.95
N GLY A 78 -2.77 -9.67 1.85
CA GLY A 78 -1.89 -10.65 2.48
C GLY A 78 -2.37 -12.07 2.19
N PHE A 79 -1.45 -12.97 1.87
CA PHE A 79 -1.73 -14.40 1.67
C PHE A 79 -0.50 -15.24 2.01
N ALA A 80 -0.69 -16.52 2.35
CA ALA A 80 0.37 -17.36 2.92
C ALA A 80 1.62 -17.49 2.03
N SER A 81 1.45 -17.55 0.71
CA SER A 81 2.56 -17.63 -0.23
C SER A 81 3.38 -16.34 -0.40
N LEU A 82 2.99 -15.22 0.23
CA LEU A 82 3.82 -14.00 0.28
C LEU A 82 4.92 -14.04 1.33
N ARG A 83 4.89 -15.01 2.26
CA ARG A 83 5.86 -15.08 3.35
C ARG A 83 7.30 -15.09 2.78
N PRO A 84 8.23 -14.30 3.36
CA PRO A 84 8.12 -13.60 4.65
C PRO A 84 7.39 -12.23 4.61
N ALA A 85 7.02 -11.69 3.44
CA ALA A 85 6.25 -10.44 3.39
C ALA A 85 4.84 -10.63 3.98
N LEU A 86 4.35 -9.63 4.72
CA LEU A 86 3.04 -9.72 5.38
C LEU A 86 1.89 -9.34 4.44
N ARG A 87 2.12 -8.34 3.59
CA ARG A 87 1.14 -7.78 2.66
C ARG A 87 1.85 -7.08 1.50
N GLN A 88 1.13 -6.93 0.39
CA GLN A 88 1.61 -6.23 -0.79
C GLN A 88 0.53 -5.31 -1.34
N LEU A 89 0.92 -4.09 -1.73
CA LEU A 89 0.07 -3.18 -2.51
C LEU A 89 -0.35 -3.85 -3.83
N ARG A 90 -1.65 -3.94 -4.08
CA ARG A 90 -2.23 -4.52 -5.31
C ARG A 90 -3.06 -3.57 -6.13
N GLY A 91 -3.54 -2.48 -5.54
CA GLY A 91 -4.31 -1.48 -6.26
C GLY A 91 -4.32 -0.17 -5.51
N PHE A 92 -4.44 0.91 -6.26
CA PHE A 92 -4.71 2.24 -5.74
C PHE A 92 -5.43 3.03 -6.82
N GLN A 93 -6.19 4.03 -6.41
CA GLN A 93 -6.81 4.98 -7.33
C GLN A 93 -6.76 6.36 -6.71
N LYS A 94 -6.30 7.36 -7.47
CA LYS A 94 -6.40 8.76 -7.07
C LYS A 94 -7.76 9.29 -7.51
N VAL A 95 -8.54 9.81 -6.58
CA VAL A 95 -9.89 10.34 -6.84
C VAL A 95 -9.98 11.77 -6.31
N GLN A 96 -10.49 12.67 -7.14
CA GLN A 96 -10.84 14.03 -6.72
C GLN A 96 -12.23 14.01 -6.12
N VAL A 97 -12.39 14.59 -4.94
CA VAL A 97 -13.67 14.68 -4.24
C VAL A 97 -13.86 16.13 -3.81
N ALA A 98 -14.97 16.73 -4.20
CA ALA A 98 -15.37 18.06 -3.75
C ALA A 98 -15.65 18.06 -2.24
N ALA A 99 -15.62 19.24 -1.62
CA ALA A 99 -16.13 19.42 -0.26
C ALA A 99 -17.65 19.22 -0.19
#